data_AF-A0A2H0IQ11-F1
#
_entry.id   AF-A0A2H0IQ11-F1
#
_cell.length_a   1.000
_cell.length_b   1.000
_cell.length_c   1.000
_cell.angle_alpha   90.00
_cell.angle_beta   90.00
_cell.angle_gamma   90.00
#
_symmetry.space_group_name_H-M   'P 1'
#
loop_
_entity.id
_entity.type
_entity.pdbx_description
1 polymer ?
#
loop_
_entity_poly.entity_id
_entity_poly.type
_entity_poly.pdbx_seq_one_letter_code
_entity_poly.pdbx_strand_id
1 'polypeptide(L)'
;MLFGQAAAFGQRKNATDQKIYEYLDKYSPESSEMLRLLYSLPSSYELNGVTLQLSGEQAPSSWVSDHSEKGIMEALNTVVHESMHGLTSRLPYALLKAEGEIGYNFDDSYSAFYVNKDSSYLVKHSPVFNSNKITNEIPKTLRTFRFKPYIAPRSNTLGSQANGIYGLMDEWNAYYFGTKAAFDLFEYYKSKSGENYEVYLNHVSNLAGTYYAYYEFKYFILKYLEFAQLNEKAVYEGILSNIEFRKAFTSIDQRFAALLDQFEERLEEIAKLPASNERDSVYQENGYYFINETGVGLFTNEVEMLKAELDKPNLKELAIALRLE
;
A
#
# COMPACT_ATOMS: atom_id res chain seq x y z
N MET A 1 -30.62 -12.93 28.26
CA MET A 1 -30.68 -12.07 27.05
C MET A 1 -29.27 -11.74 26.55
N LEU A 2 -28.52 -12.71 26.01
CA LEU A 2 -27.15 -12.48 25.50
C LEU A 2 -26.93 -13.00 24.07
N PHE A 3 -27.93 -13.64 23.46
CA PHE A 3 -27.83 -14.21 22.11
C PHE A 3 -28.24 -13.25 20.97
N GLY A 4 -28.78 -12.06 21.27
CA GLY A 4 -29.26 -11.11 20.25
C GLY A 4 -28.18 -10.18 19.67
N GLN A 5 -27.17 -9.81 20.46
CA GLN A 5 -26.14 -8.85 20.03
C GLN A 5 -25.08 -9.48 19.11
N ALA A 6 -24.67 -10.72 19.36
CA ALA A 6 -23.69 -11.42 18.52
C ALA A 6 -24.23 -11.73 17.11
N ALA A 7 -25.50 -12.15 17.01
CA ALA A 7 -26.16 -12.41 15.73
C ALA A 7 -26.37 -11.13 14.90
N ALA A 8 -26.78 -10.03 15.55
CA ALA A 8 -26.91 -8.72 14.89
C ALA A 8 -25.56 -8.16 14.41
N PHE A 9 -24.48 -8.41 15.17
CA PHE A 9 -23.13 -8.00 14.79
C PHE A 9 -22.60 -8.81 13.60
N GLY A 10 -22.83 -10.13 13.57
CA GLY A 10 -22.49 -10.99 12.43
C GLY A 10 -23.27 -10.64 11.15
N GLN A 11 -24.56 -10.31 11.26
CA GLN A 11 -25.36 -9.87 10.11
C GLN A 11 -24.88 -8.51 9.55
N ARG A 12 -24.49 -7.57 10.42
CA ARG A 12 -23.97 -6.25 10.00
C ARG A 12 -22.65 -6.38 9.24
N LYS A 13 -21.71 -7.21 9.72
CA LYS A 13 -20.43 -7.46 9.04
C LYS A 13 -20.62 -8.02 7.63
N ASN A 14 -21.49 -9.03 7.47
CA ASN A 14 -21.81 -9.59 6.16
C ASN A 14 -22.41 -8.54 5.20
N ALA A 15 -23.27 -7.65 5.68
CA ALA A 15 -23.83 -6.57 4.87
C ALA A 15 -22.77 -5.50 4.48
N THR A 16 -21.84 -5.21 5.38
CA THR A 16 -20.71 -4.32 5.08
C THR A 16 -19.77 -4.93 4.04
N ASP A 17 -19.42 -6.20 4.16
CA ASP A 17 -18.58 -6.89 3.17
C ASP A 17 -19.23 -6.85 1.78
N GLN A 18 -20.55 -7.08 1.69
CA GLN A 18 -21.28 -6.96 0.42
C GLN A 18 -21.18 -5.56 -0.18
N LYS A 19 -21.37 -4.51 0.63
CA LYS A 19 -21.23 -3.12 0.16
C LYS A 19 -19.81 -2.77 -0.25
N ILE A 20 -18.80 -3.28 0.46
CA ILE A 20 -17.39 -3.12 0.08
C ILE A 20 -17.18 -3.66 -1.34
N TYR A 21 -17.61 -4.90 -1.61
CA TYR A 21 -17.51 -5.48 -2.95
C TYR A 21 -18.34 -4.72 -3.98
N GLU A 22 -19.55 -4.27 -3.66
CA GLU A 22 -20.38 -3.46 -4.57
C GLU A 22 -19.67 -2.16 -5.00
N TYR A 23 -19.08 -1.42 -4.06
CA TYR A 23 -18.35 -0.20 -4.37
C TYR A 23 -17.06 -0.47 -5.13
N LEU A 24 -16.29 -1.49 -4.74
CA LEU A 24 -15.06 -1.83 -5.45
C LEU A 24 -15.37 -2.34 -6.87
N ASP A 25 -16.36 -3.21 -7.06
CA ASP A 25 -16.77 -3.69 -8.39
C ASP A 25 -17.14 -2.53 -9.33
N LYS A 26 -17.81 -1.51 -8.78
CA LYS A 26 -18.26 -0.35 -9.56
C LYS A 26 -17.16 0.67 -9.84
N TYR A 27 -16.33 0.97 -8.84
CA TYR A 27 -15.43 2.12 -8.89
C TYR A 27 -13.95 1.73 -8.98
N SER A 28 -13.50 0.64 -8.34
CA SER A 28 -12.12 0.14 -8.42
C SER A 28 -12.08 -1.37 -8.71
N PRO A 29 -12.41 -1.81 -9.95
CA PRO A 29 -12.51 -3.23 -10.28
C PRO A 29 -11.23 -4.03 -10.01
N GLU A 30 -10.05 -3.43 -10.24
CA GLU A 30 -8.75 -4.05 -9.95
C GLU A 30 -8.59 -4.38 -8.46
N SER A 31 -9.02 -3.47 -7.57
CA SER A 31 -9.01 -3.70 -6.12
C SER A 31 -10.01 -4.79 -5.72
N SER A 32 -11.17 -4.86 -6.40
CA SER A 32 -12.15 -5.92 -6.16
C SER A 32 -11.59 -7.30 -6.56
N GLU A 33 -11.00 -7.40 -7.75
CA GLU A 33 -10.34 -8.63 -8.24
C GLU A 33 -9.25 -9.10 -7.28
N MET A 34 -8.44 -8.17 -6.78
CA MET A 34 -7.41 -8.42 -5.77
C MET A 34 -7.99 -9.00 -4.47
N LEU A 35 -9.05 -8.39 -3.91
CA LEU A 35 -9.71 -8.91 -2.70
C LEU A 35 -10.28 -10.31 -2.97
N ARG A 36 -10.97 -10.49 -4.10
CA ARG A 36 -11.56 -11.79 -4.45
C ARG A 36 -10.49 -12.87 -4.59
N LEU A 37 -9.33 -12.54 -5.15
CA LEU A 37 -8.19 -13.45 -5.19
C LEU A 37 -7.78 -13.84 -3.77
N LEU A 38 -7.50 -12.88 -2.88
CA LEU A 38 -7.12 -13.15 -1.48
C LEU A 38 -8.10 -14.10 -0.79
N TYR A 39 -9.39 -13.77 -0.79
CA TYR A 39 -10.40 -14.53 -0.05
C TYR A 39 -10.78 -15.86 -0.73
N SER A 40 -10.31 -16.11 -1.95
CA SER A 40 -10.41 -17.43 -2.61
C SER A 40 -9.26 -18.37 -2.23
N LEU A 41 -8.15 -17.85 -1.69
CA LEU A 41 -6.98 -18.64 -1.35
C LEU A 41 -7.25 -19.51 -0.11
N PRO A 42 -6.84 -20.80 -0.12
CA PRO A 42 -7.01 -21.65 1.04
C PRO A 42 -6.12 -21.19 2.21
N SER A 43 -6.51 -21.56 3.43
CA SER A 43 -5.71 -21.37 4.64
C SER A 43 -4.73 -22.51 4.89
N SER A 44 -4.77 -23.57 4.09
CA SER A 44 -3.86 -24.72 4.22
C SER A 44 -3.32 -25.13 2.86
N TYR A 45 -2.01 -25.40 2.83
CA TYR A 45 -1.30 -25.89 1.66
C TYR A 45 -0.54 -27.17 2.03
N GLU A 46 -0.47 -28.09 1.09
CA GLU A 46 0.48 -29.20 1.12
C GLU A 46 1.50 -28.91 0.02
N LEU A 47 2.77 -28.81 0.39
CA LEU A 47 3.91 -28.49 -0.47
C LEU A 47 5.11 -29.35 -0.07
N ASN A 48 5.70 -30.10 -1.01
CA ASN A 48 6.80 -31.04 -0.80
C ASN A 48 6.58 -31.98 0.41
N GLY A 49 5.34 -32.47 0.59
CA GLY A 49 4.96 -33.36 1.69
C GLY A 49 4.87 -32.68 3.07
N VAL A 50 4.98 -31.35 3.13
CA VAL A 50 4.77 -30.55 4.34
C VAL A 50 3.42 -29.87 4.29
N THR A 51 2.67 -29.96 5.39
CA THR A 51 1.42 -29.20 5.55
C THR A 51 1.70 -27.85 6.20
N LEU A 52 1.43 -26.78 5.47
CA LEU A 52 1.39 -25.41 5.97
C LEU A 52 -0.02 -25.05 6.42
N GLN A 53 -0.12 -24.41 7.58
CA GLN A 53 -1.35 -23.83 8.11
C GLN A 53 -1.14 -22.34 8.30
N LEU A 54 -1.88 -21.53 7.54
CA LEU A 54 -1.85 -20.09 7.63
C LEU A 54 -2.98 -19.62 8.57
N SER A 55 -2.75 -18.54 9.33
CA SER A 55 -3.81 -17.88 10.10
C SER A 55 -4.97 -17.51 9.19
N GLY A 56 -6.22 -17.49 9.68
CA GLY A 56 -7.35 -17.04 8.86
C GLY A 56 -7.29 -15.55 8.52
N GLU A 57 -7.73 -15.16 7.32
CA GLU A 57 -7.86 -13.75 6.95
C GLU A 57 -8.97 -13.09 7.74
N GLN A 58 -8.72 -11.85 8.14
CA GLN A 58 -9.78 -11.00 8.69
C GLN A 58 -10.72 -10.62 7.56
N ALA A 59 -12.03 -10.66 7.79
CA ALA A 59 -12.99 -10.17 6.79
C ALA A 59 -12.76 -8.67 6.49
N PRO A 60 -13.04 -8.18 5.27
CA PRO A 60 -12.84 -6.78 4.90
C PRO A 60 -13.46 -5.79 5.88
N SER A 61 -14.68 -6.06 6.35
CA SER A 61 -15.42 -5.28 7.34
C SER A 61 -14.73 -5.13 8.70
N SER A 62 -13.66 -5.90 8.99
CA SER A 62 -12.89 -5.76 10.22
C SER A 62 -12.13 -4.44 10.30
N TRP A 63 -11.84 -3.84 9.15
CA TRP A 63 -11.17 -2.55 9.02
C TRP A 63 -12.14 -1.36 8.91
N VAL A 64 -13.45 -1.61 9.03
CA VAL A 64 -14.50 -0.60 8.96
C VAL A 64 -15.06 -0.36 10.36
N SER A 65 -14.85 0.83 10.91
CA SER A 65 -15.38 1.23 12.22
C SER A 65 -16.76 1.89 12.14
N ASP A 66 -17.04 2.65 11.08
CA ASP A 66 -18.36 3.18 10.75
C ASP A 66 -18.95 2.44 9.53
N HIS A 67 -20.03 1.69 9.77
CA HIS A 67 -20.70 0.88 8.76
C HIS A 67 -21.73 1.67 7.91
N SER A 68 -21.75 3.01 8.00
CA SER A 68 -22.49 3.88 7.10
C SER A 68 -21.89 3.87 5.67
N GLU A 69 -22.61 4.36 4.67
CA GLU A 69 -22.05 4.52 3.31
C GLU A 69 -20.79 5.40 3.34
N LYS A 70 -20.84 6.54 4.03
CA LYS A 70 -19.68 7.43 4.19
C LYS A 70 -18.49 6.71 4.84
N GLY A 71 -18.73 6.03 5.97
CA GLY A 71 -17.68 5.33 6.71
C GLY A 71 -17.03 4.18 5.91
N ILE A 72 -17.82 3.46 5.11
CA ILE A 72 -17.28 2.43 4.20
C ILE A 72 -16.36 3.08 3.16
N MET A 73 -16.81 4.16 2.50
CA MET A 73 -16.02 4.82 1.46
C MET A 73 -14.71 5.40 2.00
N GLU A 74 -14.72 5.95 3.21
CA GLU A 74 -13.51 6.44 3.91
C GLU A 74 -12.56 5.29 4.28
N ALA A 75 -13.09 4.11 4.60
CA ALA A 75 -12.28 2.95 4.99
C ALA A 75 -11.72 2.14 3.82
N LEU A 76 -12.22 2.31 2.58
CA LEU A 76 -11.81 1.46 1.44
C LEU A 76 -10.31 1.51 1.14
N ASN A 77 -9.65 2.66 1.35
CA ASN A 77 -8.18 2.76 1.27
C ASN A 77 -7.51 1.75 2.23
N THR A 78 -7.88 1.80 3.52
CA THR A 78 -7.35 0.91 4.55
C THR A 78 -7.74 -0.55 4.31
N VAL A 79 -8.98 -0.84 3.93
CA VAL A 79 -9.43 -2.21 3.63
C VAL A 79 -8.55 -2.84 2.54
N VAL A 80 -8.30 -2.10 1.46
CA VAL A 80 -7.48 -2.56 0.33
C VAL A 80 -6.01 -2.69 0.73
N HIS A 81 -5.48 -1.71 1.49
CA HIS A 81 -4.12 -1.74 2.03
C HIS A 81 -3.86 -3.00 2.87
N GLU A 82 -4.70 -3.25 3.87
CA GLU A 82 -4.54 -4.40 4.79
C GLU A 82 -4.77 -5.74 4.07
N SER A 83 -5.69 -5.77 3.10
CA SER A 83 -5.88 -6.96 2.26
C SER A 83 -4.65 -7.27 1.40
N MET A 84 -3.89 -6.25 0.98
CA MET A 84 -2.65 -6.47 0.21
C MET A 84 -1.60 -7.23 1.03
N HIS A 85 -1.43 -6.94 2.32
CA HIS A 85 -0.53 -7.72 3.19
C HIS A 85 -0.94 -9.19 3.28
N GLY A 86 -2.25 -9.45 3.43
CA GLY A 86 -2.81 -10.80 3.38
C GLY A 86 -2.49 -11.51 2.07
N LEU A 87 -2.60 -10.80 0.94
CA LEU A 87 -2.29 -11.36 -0.37
C LEU A 87 -0.80 -11.62 -0.55
N THR A 88 0.07 -10.66 -0.20
CA THR A 88 1.53 -10.78 -0.31
C THR A 88 2.06 -12.01 0.43
N SER A 89 1.46 -12.34 1.58
CA SER A 89 1.89 -13.46 2.43
C SER A 89 1.29 -14.81 2.02
N ARG A 90 0.13 -14.85 1.35
CA ARG A 90 -0.57 -16.11 0.99
C ARG A 90 -0.38 -16.56 -0.43
N LEU A 91 -0.41 -15.62 -1.37
CA LEU A 91 -0.26 -15.90 -2.79
C LEU A 91 1.03 -16.69 -3.13
N PRO A 92 2.16 -16.58 -2.40
CA PRO A 92 3.35 -17.38 -2.70
C PRO A 92 3.08 -18.87 -2.75
N TYR A 93 2.31 -19.39 -1.80
CA TYR A 93 2.08 -20.81 -1.66
C TYR A 93 1.13 -21.35 -2.73
N ALA A 94 0.21 -20.52 -3.21
CA ALA A 94 -0.62 -20.85 -4.36
C ALA A 94 0.21 -20.89 -5.65
N LEU A 95 1.12 -19.93 -5.85
CA LEU A 95 2.02 -19.91 -7.01
C LEU A 95 2.99 -21.09 -6.98
N LEU A 96 3.65 -21.35 -5.85
CA LEU A 96 4.52 -22.52 -5.67
C LEU A 96 3.80 -23.83 -5.98
N LYS A 97 2.56 -23.99 -5.51
CA LYS A 97 1.75 -25.17 -5.82
C LYS A 97 1.45 -25.29 -7.32
N ALA A 98 1.10 -24.19 -7.97
CA ALA A 98 0.80 -24.16 -9.40
C ALA A 98 2.04 -24.47 -10.27
N GLU A 99 3.23 -24.09 -9.81
CA GLU A 99 4.52 -24.34 -10.48
C GLU A 99 5.10 -25.74 -10.19
N GLY A 100 4.34 -26.61 -9.51
CA GLY A 100 4.78 -27.98 -9.21
C GLY A 100 5.78 -28.05 -8.04
N GLU A 101 5.75 -27.06 -7.14
CA GLU A 101 6.49 -27.04 -5.87
C GLU A 101 8.02 -26.93 -6.04
N ILE A 102 8.45 -26.54 -7.25
CA ILE A 102 9.85 -26.42 -7.62
C ILE A 102 10.51 -25.35 -6.74
N GLY A 103 11.53 -25.76 -5.97
CA GLY A 103 12.34 -24.85 -5.16
C GLY A 103 11.69 -24.41 -3.84
N TYR A 104 10.57 -25.01 -3.44
CA TYR A 104 10.01 -24.81 -2.10
C TYR A 104 10.86 -25.53 -1.04
N ASN A 105 11.30 -24.80 -0.01
CA ASN A 105 11.75 -25.38 1.25
C ASN A 105 11.02 -24.72 2.42
N PHE A 106 10.75 -25.51 3.47
CA PHE A 106 10.01 -25.04 4.64
C PHE A 106 10.73 -23.93 5.42
N ASP A 107 12.06 -23.95 5.44
CA ASP A 107 12.87 -22.96 6.17
C ASP A 107 13.07 -21.64 5.40
N ASP A 108 12.61 -21.58 4.14
CA ASP A 108 12.68 -20.38 3.32
C ASP A 108 11.46 -19.48 3.54
N SER A 109 11.67 -18.16 3.43
CA SER A 109 10.60 -17.17 3.42
C SER A 109 10.25 -16.75 2.00
N TYR A 110 8.95 -16.52 1.75
CA TYR A 110 8.44 -16.13 0.44
C TYR A 110 7.44 -14.98 0.55
N SER A 111 7.43 -14.10 -0.46
CA SER A 111 6.40 -13.08 -0.69
C SER A 111 5.98 -13.12 -2.15
N ALA A 112 4.75 -12.72 -2.46
CA ALA A 112 4.26 -12.63 -3.82
C ALA A 112 3.71 -11.23 -4.02
N PHE A 113 4.45 -10.41 -4.76
CA PHE A 113 4.02 -9.04 -5.01
C PHE A 113 3.04 -9.03 -6.17
N TYR A 114 1.75 -8.98 -5.83
CA TYR A 114 0.68 -8.78 -6.79
C TYR A 114 0.83 -7.42 -7.46
N VAL A 115 0.80 -7.39 -8.79
CA VAL A 115 0.84 -6.17 -9.59
C VAL A 115 -0.54 -5.93 -10.17
N ASN A 116 -1.10 -6.90 -10.87
CA ASN A 116 -2.44 -6.81 -11.42
C ASN A 116 -2.94 -8.24 -11.66
N LYS A 117 -4.16 -8.37 -12.19
CA LYS A 117 -4.80 -9.68 -12.42
C LYS A 117 -3.97 -10.64 -13.29
N ASP A 118 -3.10 -10.10 -14.14
CA ASP A 118 -2.31 -10.86 -15.11
C ASP A 118 -0.85 -11.03 -14.65
N SER A 119 -0.45 -10.41 -13.54
CA SER A 119 0.96 -10.36 -13.12
C SER A 119 1.14 -10.33 -11.61
N SER A 120 1.97 -11.23 -11.13
CA SER A 120 2.47 -11.28 -9.75
C SER A 120 3.89 -11.85 -9.76
N TYR A 121 4.74 -11.39 -8.84
CA TYR A 121 6.13 -11.88 -8.74
C TYR A 121 6.30 -12.72 -7.48
N LEU A 122 6.54 -14.02 -7.65
CA LEU A 122 6.93 -14.92 -6.56
C LEU A 122 8.39 -14.65 -6.18
N VAL A 123 8.60 -14.15 -4.97
CA VAL A 123 9.90 -13.76 -4.46
C VAL A 123 10.27 -14.66 -3.28
N LYS A 124 11.26 -15.53 -3.50
CA LYS A 124 12.00 -16.17 -2.39
C LYS A 124 12.91 -15.13 -1.75
N HIS A 125 12.89 -15.03 -0.43
CA HIS A 125 13.70 -14.06 0.30
C HIS A 125 15.17 -14.49 0.33
N SER A 126 16.07 -13.54 0.05
CA SER A 126 17.48 -13.62 0.41
C SER A 126 17.69 -13.30 1.89
N PRO A 127 18.89 -13.50 2.46
CA PRO A 127 19.20 -13.03 3.81
C PRO A 127 18.86 -11.54 3.99
N VAL A 128 18.36 -11.19 5.17
CA VAL A 128 17.99 -9.83 5.56
C VAL A 128 18.51 -9.49 6.96
N PHE A 129 18.63 -8.20 7.24
CA PHE A 129 18.69 -7.67 8.60
C PHE A 129 17.44 -6.87 8.95
N ASN A 130 17.21 -6.66 10.24
CA ASN A 130 16.06 -5.89 10.71
C ASN A 130 16.16 -4.40 10.28
N SER A 131 15.15 -3.87 9.60
CA SER A 131 15.17 -2.49 9.04
C SER A 131 15.43 -1.40 10.08
N ASN A 132 15.18 -1.64 11.37
CA ASN A 132 15.55 -0.70 12.43
C ASN A 132 17.05 -0.36 12.46
N LYS A 133 17.94 -1.21 11.92
CA LYS A 133 19.38 -0.91 11.82
C LYS A 133 19.68 0.41 11.09
N ILE A 134 18.81 0.84 10.16
CA ILE A 134 19.01 2.10 9.43
C ILE A 134 18.55 3.35 10.20
N THR A 135 18.05 3.20 11.43
CA THR A 135 17.54 4.32 12.25
C THR A 135 18.52 5.48 12.32
N ASN A 136 19.81 5.18 12.52
CA ASN A 136 20.85 6.21 12.67
C ASN A 136 21.33 6.76 11.31
N GLU A 137 21.06 6.06 10.22
CA GLU A 137 21.38 6.50 8.86
C GLU A 137 20.36 7.49 8.29
N ILE A 138 19.20 7.62 8.93
CA ILE A 138 18.14 8.55 8.54
C ILE A 138 18.23 9.78 9.46
N PRO A 139 18.67 10.95 8.92
CA PRO A 139 18.71 12.21 9.67
C PRO A 139 17.35 12.57 10.25
N LYS A 140 17.33 13.20 11.43
CA LYS A 140 16.08 13.57 12.11
C LYS A 140 15.14 14.42 11.25
N THR A 141 15.69 15.27 10.39
CA THR A 141 14.93 16.12 9.47
C THR A 141 14.16 15.30 8.44
N LEU A 142 14.66 14.12 8.07
CA LEU A 142 14.05 13.20 7.10
C LEU A 142 13.16 12.13 7.75
N ARG A 143 12.92 12.22 9.07
CA ARG A 143 12.04 11.29 9.80
C ARG A 143 10.61 11.82 9.77
N THR A 144 9.93 11.50 8.69
CA THR A 144 8.51 11.79 8.46
C THR A 144 7.59 10.89 9.30
N PHE A 145 6.28 11.08 9.18
CA PHE A 145 5.27 10.36 9.96
C PHE A 145 5.46 8.83 9.94
N ARG A 146 5.81 8.24 8.79
CA ARG A 146 5.95 6.77 8.66
C ARG A 146 7.27 6.22 9.20
N PHE A 147 8.24 7.07 9.53
CA PHE A 147 9.48 6.59 10.14
C PHE A 147 9.22 5.83 11.45
N LYS A 148 8.35 6.36 12.31
CA LYS A 148 8.06 5.75 13.61
C LYS A 148 7.34 4.40 13.52
N PRO A 149 6.22 4.27 12.78
CA PRO A 149 5.55 2.98 12.67
C PRO A 149 6.41 1.93 11.98
N TYR A 150 7.24 2.28 10.98
CA TYR A 150 7.88 1.26 10.13
C TYR A 150 9.38 1.03 10.36
N ILE A 151 10.12 1.99 10.92
CA ILE A 151 11.57 1.89 11.12
C ILE A 151 11.97 1.88 12.61
N ALA A 152 11.35 2.71 13.45
CA ALA A 152 11.74 2.82 14.87
C ALA A 152 10.60 3.22 15.82
N PRO A 153 10.42 2.57 16.99
CA PRO A 153 11.41 1.76 17.70
C PRO A 153 11.56 0.34 17.13
N ARG A 154 12.59 -0.37 17.59
CA ARG A 154 12.85 -1.75 17.17
C ARG A 154 11.66 -2.64 17.50
N SER A 155 11.23 -3.40 16.50
CA SER A 155 10.27 -4.48 16.59
C SER A 155 10.82 -5.68 15.82
N ASN A 156 10.73 -6.87 16.42
CA ASN A 156 11.09 -8.12 15.74
C ASN A 156 9.85 -8.83 15.13
N THR A 157 8.65 -8.27 15.29
CA THR A 157 7.39 -8.86 14.80
C THR A 157 6.70 -8.01 13.74
N LEU A 158 7.05 -6.73 13.64
CA LEU A 158 6.51 -5.86 12.59
C LEU A 158 7.12 -6.26 11.24
N GLY A 159 6.29 -6.59 10.26
CA GLY A 159 6.71 -7.10 8.94
C GLY A 159 7.77 -6.21 8.27
N SER A 160 7.54 -4.90 8.24
CA SER A 160 8.47 -3.88 7.68
C SER A 160 9.88 -3.90 8.29
N GLN A 161 10.01 -4.39 9.53
CA GLN A 161 11.29 -4.52 10.23
C GLN A 161 11.82 -5.95 10.19
N ALA A 162 11.00 -6.94 10.54
CA ALA A 162 11.39 -8.34 10.66
C ALA A 162 11.84 -8.92 9.31
N ASN A 163 11.14 -8.59 8.23
CA ASN A 163 11.43 -9.10 6.89
C ASN A 163 12.38 -8.19 6.09
N GLY A 164 13.00 -7.20 6.74
CA GLY A 164 13.96 -6.29 6.11
C GLY A 164 13.38 -5.59 4.88
N ILE A 165 14.15 -5.60 3.78
CA ILE A 165 13.75 -4.95 2.52
C ILE A 165 12.46 -5.53 1.94
N TYR A 166 12.18 -6.83 2.12
CA TYR A 166 10.96 -7.46 1.61
C TYR A 166 9.73 -6.98 2.38
N GLY A 167 9.87 -6.72 3.68
CA GLY A 167 8.84 -6.09 4.48
C GLY A 167 8.59 -4.64 4.08
N LEU A 168 9.65 -3.85 3.85
CA LEU A 168 9.50 -2.47 3.36
C LEU A 168 8.81 -2.42 1.99
N MET A 169 9.09 -3.41 1.14
CA MET A 169 8.47 -3.57 -0.17
C MET A 169 6.98 -3.95 -0.08
N ASP A 170 6.62 -4.80 0.88
CA ASP A 170 5.23 -5.17 1.16
C ASP A 170 4.40 -3.95 1.56
N GLU A 171 4.90 -3.14 2.50
CA GLU A 171 4.29 -1.85 2.87
C GLU A 171 4.13 -0.93 1.66
N TRP A 172 5.17 -0.80 0.84
CA TRP A 172 5.12 0.07 -0.33
C TRP A 172 4.05 -0.36 -1.33
N ASN A 173 3.92 -1.68 -1.59
CA ASN A 173 2.88 -2.23 -2.45
C ASN A 173 1.48 -2.06 -1.84
N ALA A 174 1.32 -2.28 -0.54
CA ALA A 174 0.06 -2.07 0.17
C ALA A 174 -0.38 -0.61 0.10
N TYR A 175 0.53 0.35 0.27
CA TYR A 175 0.23 1.78 0.09
C TYR A 175 -0.15 2.12 -1.35
N TYR A 176 0.48 1.50 -2.34
CA TYR A 176 0.10 1.68 -3.74
C TYR A 176 -1.37 1.30 -3.95
N PHE A 177 -1.77 0.08 -3.56
CA PHE A 177 -3.14 -0.40 -3.77
C PHE A 177 -4.17 0.36 -2.96
N GLY A 178 -3.89 0.68 -1.69
CA GLY A 178 -4.78 1.52 -0.88
C GLY A 178 -5.00 2.91 -1.50
N THR A 179 -3.91 3.54 -1.97
CA THR A 179 -3.98 4.85 -2.65
C THR A 179 -4.71 4.74 -3.99
N LYS A 180 -4.47 3.68 -4.77
CA LYS A 180 -5.13 3.44 -6.04
C LYS A 180 -6.64 3.24 -5.86
N ALA A 181 -7.05 2.49 -4.86
CA ALA A 181 -8.47 2.34 -4.51
C ALA A 181 -9.08 3.70 -4.16
N ALA A 182 -8.43 4.50 -3.32
CA ALA A 182 -8.90 5.84 -2.98
C ALA A 182 -9.03 6.75 -4.22
N PHE A 183 -8.10 6.65 -5.16
CA PHE A 183 -8.07 7.42 -6.41
C PHE A 183 -9.24 7.06 -7.33
N ASP A 184 -9.49 5.77 -7.48
CA ASP A 184 -10.54 5.21 -8.33
C ASP A 184 -11.96 5.58 -7.86
N LEU A 185 -12.14 5.88 -6.57
CA LEU A 185 -13.43 6.28 -6.00
C LEU A 185 -13.92 7.67 -6.45
N PHE A 186 -13.20 8.37 -7.31
CA PHE A 186 -13.58 9.71 -7.73
C PHE A 186 -14.97 9.82 -8.35
N GLU A 187 -15.36 8.87 -9.21
CA GLU A 187 -16.69 8.90 -9.83
C GLU A 187 -17.82 8.72 -8.79
N TYR A 188 -17.54 8.08 -7.65
CA TYR A 188 -18.45 8.09 -6.52
C TYR A 188 -18.61 9.50 -5.95
N TYR A 189 -17.51 10.18 -5.63
CA TYR A 189 -17.55 11.53 -5.06
C TYR A 189 -18.19 12.54 -6.02
N LYS A 190 -17.89 12.41 -7.31
CA LYS A 190 -18.51 13.21 -8.38
C LYS A 190 -20.03 13.03 -8.44
N SER A 191 -20.52 11.80 -8.27
CA SER A 191 -21.97 11.55 -8.21
C SER A 191 -22.67 12.19 -7.00
N LYS A 192 -21.92 12.50 -5.93
CA LYS A 192 -22.44 13.13 -4.70
C LYS A 192 -22.22 14.65 -4.67
N SER A 193 -21.43 15.21 -5.59
CA SER A 193 -21.01 16.62 -5.52
C SER A 193 -22.13 17.63 -5.80
N GLY A 194 -23.18 17.21 -6.51
CA GLY A 194 -24.37 18.04 -6.75
C GLY A 194 -25.15 18.36 -5.47
N GLU A 195 -24.99 17.54 -4.42
CA GLU A 195 -25.59 17.76 -3.11
C GLU A 195 -24.66 18.54 -2.17
N ASN A 196 -23.35 18.28 -2.27
CA ASN A 196 -22.32 18.93 -1.45
C ASN A 196 -20.97 18.93 -2.18
N TYR A 197 -20.46 20.10 -2.55
CA TYR A 197 -19.17 20.22 -3.24
C TYR A 197 -17.96 19.82 -2.36
N GLU A 198 -18.09 19.91 -1.04
CA GLU A 198 -17.03 19.54 -0.08
C GLU A 198 -16.73 18.03 -0.08
N VAL A 199 -17.55 17.19 -0.71
CA VAL A 199 -17.26 15.75 -0.83
C VAL A 199 -15.96 15.47 -1.58
N TYR A 200 -15.56 16.36 -2.50
CA TYR A 200 -14.25 16.28 -3.16
C TYR A 200 -13.10 16.47 -2.18
N LEU A 201 -13.29 17.22 -1.09
CA LEU A 201 -12.26 17.38 -0.09
C LEU A 201 -12.02 16.07 0.68
N ASN A 202 -13.06 15.27 0.90
CA ASN A 202 -12.92 13.93 1.47
C ASN A 202 -12.13 13.01 0.53
N HIS A 203 -12.37 13.09 -0.78
CA HIS A 203 -11.60 12.36 -1.78
C HIS A 203 -10.12 12.76 -1.75
N VAL A 204 -9.83 14.07 -1.76
CA VAL A 204 -8.46 14.60 -1.68
C VAL A 204 -7.80 14.20 -0.36
N SER A 205 -8.51 14.25 0.76
CA SER A 205 -8.00 13.84 2.07
C SER A 205 -7.56 12.38 2.11
N ASN A 206 -8.38 11.47 1.56
CA ASN A 206 -8.08 10.05 1.49
C ASN A 206 -6.86 9.72 0.63
N LEU A 207 -6.53 10.58 -0.35
CA LEU A 207 -5.35 10.46 -1.21
C LEU A 207 -4.12 11.13 -0.61
N ALA A 208 -4.26 12.36 -0.13
CA ALA A 208 -3.19 13.16 0.43
C ALA A 208 -2.51 12.45 1.62
N GLY A 209 -3.30 11.71 2.40
CA GLY A 209 -2.80 10.91 3.52
C GLY A 209 -1.88 9.76 3.12
N THR A 210 -1.93 9.24 1.88
CA THR A 210 -1.20 8.03 1.48
C THR A 210 -0.29 8.20 0.26
N TYR A 211 -0.51 9.18 -0.61
CA TYR A 211 0.27 9.32 -1.85
C TYR A 211 1.78 9.51 -1.60
N TYR A 212 2.16 10.30 -0.60
CA TYR A 212 3.57 10.55 -0.30
C TYR A 212 4.27 9.37 0.38
N ALA A 213 3.53 8.31 0.75
CA ALA A 213 4.14 7.04 1.15
C ALA A 213 5.03 6.47 0.03
N TYR A 214 4.77 6.83 -1.23
CA TYR A 214 5.67 6.50 -2.34
C TYR A 214 7.11 6.93 -2.05
N TYR A 215 7.32 8.19 -1.67
CA TYR A 215 8.65 8.74 -1.43
C TYR A 215 9.26 8.19 -0.13
N GLU A 216 8.45 8.04 0.93
CA GLU A 216 8.93 7.53 2.22
C GLU A 216 9.47 6.11 2.10
N PHE A 217 8.68 5.17 1.56
CA PHE A 217 9.12 3.79 1.46
C PHE A 217 10.22 3.59 0.43
N LYS A 218 10.18 4.30 -0.69
CA LYS A 218 11.30 4.31 -1.64
C LYS A 218 12.59 4.76 -0.95
N TYR A 219 12.53 5.83 -0.15
CA TYR A 219 13.67 6.30 0.61
C TYR A 219 14.14 5.26 1.64
N PHE A 220 13.23 4.64 2.39
CA PHE A 220 13.59 3.59 3.36
C PHE A 220 14.23 2.37 2.71
N ILE A 221 13.71 1.91 1.56
CA ILE A 221 14.26 0.81 0.77
C ILE A 221 15.68 1.14 0.29
N LEU A 222 15.90 2.34 -0.25
CA LEU A 222 17.23 2.73 -0.73
C LEU A 222 18.22 2.93 0.41
N LYS A 223 17.79 3.47 1.56
CA LYS A 223 18.62 3.56 2.77
C LYS A 223 18.95 2.19 3.36
N TYR A 224 18.01 1.23 3.29
CA TYR A 224 18.28 -0.16 3.61
C TYR A 224 19.37 -0.73 2.72
N LEU A 225 19.27 -0.52 1.40
CA LEU A 225 20.24 -1.02 0.45
C LEU A 225 21.62 -0.36 0.61
N GLU A 226 21.68 0.95 0.86
CA GLU A 226 22.92 1.68 1.15
C GLU A 226 23.60 1.13 2.40
N PHE A 227 22.85 0.94 3.50
CA PHE A 227 23.40 0.35 4.71
C PHE A 227 23.91 -1.08 4.46
N ALA A 228 23.16 -1.88 3.68
CA ALA A 228 23.57 -3.22 3.31
C ALA A 228 24.87 -3.22 2.51
N GLN A 229 25.01 -2.31 1.55
CA GLN A 229 26.21 -2.16 0.72
C GLN A 229 27.46 -1.92 1.56
N LEU A 230 27.33 -1.08 2.59
CA LEU A 230 28.45 -0.67 3.44
C LEU A 230 28.76 -1.65 4.58
N ASN A 231 27.75 -2.35 5.10
CA ASN A 231 27.87 -3.09 6.37
C ASN A 231 27.52 -4.58 6.27
N GLU A 232 26.72 -4.99 5.29
CA GLU A 232 26.12 -6.33 5.20
C GLU A 232 26.21 -6.86 3.76
N LYS A 233 27.43 -6.99 3.23
CA LYS A 233 27.69 -7.29 1.81
C LYS A 233 26.90 -8.47 1.25
N ALA A 234 26.77 -9.57 2.01
CA ALA A 234 26.00 -10.74 1.60
C ALA A 234 24.50 -10.46 1.44
N VAL A 235 23.92 -9.56 2.28
CA VAL A 235 22.53 -9.11 2.15
C VAL A 235 22.38 -8.26 0.89
N TYR A 236 23.29 -7.31 0.67
CA TYR A 236 23.28 -6.46 -0.54
C TYR A 236 23.36 -7.28 -1.83
N GLU A 237 24.30 -8.22 -1.92
CA GLU A 237 24.47 -9.10 -3.09
C GLU A 237 23.27 -10.04 -3.27
N GLY A 238 22.72 -10.57 -2.18
CA GLY A 238 21.51 -11.40 -2.19
C GLY A 238 20.30 -10.67 -2.75
N ILE A 239 20.14 -9.38 -2.40
CA ILE A 239 19.05 -8.54 -2.92
C ILE A 239 19.23 -8.26 -4.41
N LEU A 240 20.43 -7.84 -4.84
CA LEU A 240 20.67 -7.47 -6.24
C LEU A 240 20.66 -8.65 -7.22
N SER A 241 20.97 -9.85 -6.72
CA SER A 241 20.86 -11.09 -7.50
C SER A 241 19.43 -11.65 -7.55
N ASN A 242 18.52 -11.16 -6.70
CA ASN A 242 17.12 -11.58 -6.69
C ASN A 242 16.33 -10.89 -7.82
N ILE A 243 16.28 -11.54 -8.99
CA ILE A 243 15.62 -11.00 -10.18
C ILE A 243 14.13 -10.77 -9.97
N GLU A 244 13.41 -11.68 -9.30
CA GLU A 244 11.96 -11.52 -9.08
C GLU A 244 11.66 -10.35 -8.14
N PHE A 245 12.49 -10.14 -7.12
CA PHE A 245 12.40 -8.93 -6.28
C PHE A 245 12.61 -7.64 -7.09
N ARG A 246 13.62 -7.63 -7.97
CA ARG A 246 13.92 -6.47 -8.81
C ARG A 246 12.83 -6.17 -9.84
N LYS A 247 12.20 -7.21 -10.40
CA LYS A 247 11.00 -7.06 -11.25
C LYS A 247 9.84 -6.44 -10.47
N ALA A 248 9.57 -6.94 -9.27
CA ALA A 248 8.55 -6.39 -8.39
C ALA A 248 8.84 -4.92 -8.06
N PHE A 249 10.08 -4.60 -7.66
CA PHE A 249 10.50 -3.22 -7.36
C PHE A 249 10.26 -2.30 -8.54
N THR A 250 10.71 -2.70 -9.73
CA THR A 250 10.56 -1.92 -10.96
C THR A 250 9.09 -1.65 -11.27
N SER A 251 8.26 -2.69 -11.22
CA SER A 251 6.84 -2.58 -11.58
C SER A 251 6.06 -1.71 -10.58
N ILE A 252 6.28 -1.89 -9.28
CA ILE A 252 5.62 -1.10 -8.24
C ILE A 252 6.07 0.35 -8.29
N ASP A 253 7.37 0.61 -8.47
CA ASP A 253 7.92 1.96 -8.60
C ASP A 253 7.30 2.72 -9.77
N GLN A 254 7.24 2.09 -10.96
CA GLN A 254 6.66 2.70 -12.16
C GLN A 254 5.16 2.99 -12.00
N ARG A 255 4.40 2.03 -11.45
CA ARG A 255 2.95 2.18 -11.30
C ARG A 255 2.59 3.19 -10.24
N PHE A 256 3.32 3.22 -9.13
CA PHE A 256 3.06 4.19 -8.08
C PHE A 256 3.47 5.60 -8.54
N ALA A 257 4.60 5.75 -9.25
CA ALA A 257 4.96 7.03 -9.87
C ALA A 257 3.87 7.54 -10.83
N ALA A 258 3.36 6.67 -11.72
CA ALA A 258 2.28 7.04 -12.64
C ALA A 258 0.98 7.43 -11.91
N LEU A 259 0.68 6.80 -10.77
CA LEU A 259 -0.46 7.18 -9.93
C LEU A 259 -0.28 8.57 -9.29
N LEU A 260 0.97 8.98 -9.00
CA LEU A 260 1.23 10.32 -8.49
C LEU A 260 0.97 11.40 -9.55
N ASP A 261 1.41 11.16 -10.79
CA ASP A 261 1.14 12.07 -11.90
C ASP A 261 -0.38 12.23 -12.11
N GLN A 262 -1.12 11.12 -12.06
CA GLN A 262 -2.58 11.12 -12.13
C GLN A 262 -3.25 11.87 -10.96
N PHE A 263 -2.65 11.83 -9.77
CA PHE A 263 -3.19 12.56 -8.62
C PHE A 263 -3.05 14.08 -8.82
N GLU A 264 -1.91 14.56 -9.33
CA GLU A 264 -1.73 15.97 -9.66
C GLU A 264 -2.78 16.43 -10.70
N GLU A 265 -2.99 15.64 -11.76
CA GLU A 265 -4.03 15.89 -12.76
C GLU A 265 -5.44 15.92 -12.15
N ARG A 266 -5.72 15.04 -11.17
CA ARG A 266 -7.01 14.98 -10.48
C ARG A 266 -7.27 16.23 -9.62
N LEU A 267 -6.25 16.78 -8.98
CA LEU A 267 -6.37 18.05 -8.25
C LEU A 267 -6.74 19.20 -9.18
N GLU A 268 -6.17 19.22 -10.39
CA GLU A 268 -6.54 20.19 -11.43
C GLU A 268 -7.95 19.95 -11.99
N GLU A 269 -8.34 18.69 -12.19
CA GLU A 269 -9.67 18.33 -12.65
C GLU A 269 -10.74 18.90 -11.71
N ILE A 270 -10.59 18.66 -10.40
CA ILE A 270 -11.51 19.15 -9.37
C ILE A 270 -11.57 20.69 -9.37
N ALA A 271 -10.44 21.37 -9.57
CA ALA A 271 -10.40 22.84 -9.62
C ALA A 271 -11.11 23.42 -10.85
N LYS A 272 -11.29 22.63 -11.92
CA LYS A 272 -11.96 23.03 -13.17
C LYS A 272 -13.43 22.62 -13.21
N LEU A 273 -13.90 21.79 -12.28
CA LEU A 273 -15.30 21.37 -12.25
C LEU A 273 -16.23 22.56 -11.98
N PRO A 274 -17.42 22.61 -12.60
CA PRO A 274 -18.38 23.66 -12.33
C PRO A 274 -18.78 23.61 -10.86
N ALA A 275 -18.57 24.72 -10.18
CA ALA A 275 -19.05 24.95 -8.82
C ALA A 275 -20.55 24.67 -8.72
N SER A 276 -20.97 24.00 -7.64
CA SER A 276 -22.40 23.75 -7.38
C SER A 276 -23.13 25.06 -7.04
N ASN A 277 -22.40 26.05 -6.50
CA ASN A 277 -22.88 27.41 -6.21
C ASN A 277 -21.84 28.48 -6.57
N GLU A 278 -22.25 29.73 -6.82
CA GLU A 278 -21.34 30.87 -7.11
C GLU A 278 -20.31 31.16 -6.00
N ARG A 279 -20.50 30.58 -4.80
CA ARG A 279 -19.59 30.74 -3.66
C ARG A 279 -18.55 29.63 -3.54
N ASP A 280 -18.70 28.53 -4.29
CA ASP A 280 -17.73 27.45 -4.18
C ASP A 280 -16.40 27.88 -4.80
N SER A 281 -15.31 27.69 -4.07
CA SER A 281 -13.95 28.02 -4.52
C SER A 281 -13.00 26.87 -4.28
N VAL A 282 -12.04 26.70 -5.19
CA VAL A 282 -10.98 25.70 -5.09
C VAL A 282 -9.65 26.40 -5.32
N TYR A 283 -8.72 26.24 -4.39
CA TYR A 283 -7.40 26.85 -4.49
C TYR A 283 -6.37 26.06 -3.67
N GLN A 284 -5.10 26.29 -3.97
CA GLN A 284 -3.98 25.76 -3.18
C GLN A 284 -3.21 26.90 -2.55
N GLU A 285 -2.88 26.78 -1.27
CA GLU A 285 -2.10 27.77 -0.54
C GLU A 285 -1.24 27.07 0.53
N ASN A 286 0.04 27.42 0.62
CA ASN A 286 0.96 26.96 1.66
C ASN A 286 1.01 25.42 1.86
N GLY A 287 0.89 24.64 0.79
CA GLY A 287 0.90 23.17 0.84
C GLY A 287 -0.42 22.54 1.28
N TYR A 288 -1.52 23.30 1.25
CA TYR A 288 -2.88 22.82 1.49
C TYR A 288 -3.74 22.96 0.23
N TYR A 289 -4.64 22.01 0.04
CA TYR A 289 -5.71 22.06 -0.95
C TYR A 289 -7.01 22.48 -0.26
N PHE A 290 -7.61 23.56 -0.73
CA PHE A 290 -8.83 24.11 -0.16
C PHE A 290 -10.02 23.89 -1.08
N ILE A 291 -11.14 23.53 -0.46
CA ILE A 291 -12.47 23.70 -1.02
C ILE A 291 -13.23 24.57 -0.04
N ASN A 292 -13.65 25.75 -0.51
CA ASN A 292 -14.24 26.80 0.32
C ASN A 292 -13.27 27.16 1.46
N GLU A 293 -13.76 27.15 2.71
CA GLU A 293 -12.96 27.49 3.89
C GLU A 293 -12.28 26.25 4.52
N THR A 294 -12.49 25.06 3.96
CA THR A 294 -11.97 23.80 4.50
C THR A 294 -10.76 23.32 3.70
N GLY A 295 -9.65 23.05 4.39
CA GLY A 295 -8.38 22.66 3.78
C GLY A 295 -7.88 21.28 4.20
N VAL A 296 -7.19 20.62 3.28
CA VAL A 296 -6.46 19.36 3.50
C VAL A 296 -4.99 19.59 3.19
N GLY A 297 -4.11 19.17 4.11
CA GLY A 297 -2.67 19.24 3.88
C GLY A 297 -2.23 18.26 2.80
N LEU A 298 -1.42 18.73 1.86
CA LEU A 298 -0.82 17.91 0.80
C LEU A 298 0.59 17.40 1.16
N PHE A 299 1.12 17.72 2.34
CA PHE A 299 2.45 17.29 2.79
C PHE A 299 3.57 17.69 1.80
N THR A 300 3.39 18.83 1.12
CA THR A 300 4.30 19.29 0.04
C THR A 300 5.73 19.44 0.54
N ASN A 301 5.94 19.95 1.75
CA ASN A 301 7.27 20.11 2.33
C ASN A 301 7.98 18.76 2.52
N GLU A 302 7.28 17.77 3.06
CA GLU A 302 7.81 16.41 3.26
C GLU A 302 8.13 15.75 1.91
N VAL A 303 7.27 15.93 0.92
CA VAL A 303 7.43 15.39 -0.44
C VAL A 303 8.63 16.02 -1.12
N GLU A 304 8.75 17.34 -1.13
CA GLU A 304 9.87 18.05 -1.76
C GLU A 304 11.19 17.69 -1.09
N MET A 305 11.21 17.60 0.23
CA MET A 305 12.37 17.18 1.01
C MET A 305 12.82 15.76 0.62
N LEU A 306 11.88 14.80 0.55
CA LEU A 306 12.21 13.42 0.16
C LEU A 306 12.59 13.30 -1.31
N LYS A 307 11.93 14.04 -2.22
CA LYS A 307 12.31 14.14 -3.64
C LYS A 307 13.76 14.59 -3.76
N ALA A 308 14.12 15.69 -3.09
CA ALA A 308 15.48 16.22 -3.09
C ALA A 308 16.51 15.23 -2.53
N GLU A 309 16.13 14.48 -1.49
CA GLU A 309 16.99 13.45 -0.92
C GLU A 309 17.18 12.27 -1.89
N LEU A 310 16.10 11.75 -2.45
CA LEU A 310 16.09 10.68 -3.46
C LEU A 310 16.83 11.08 -4.74
N ASP A 311 16.94 12.39 -5.00
CA ASP A 311 17.62 12.90 -6.18
C ASP A 311 19.15 12.88 -6.09
N LYS A 312 19.71 12.57 -4.90
CA LYS A 312 21.15 12.49 -4.68
C LYS A 312 21.79 11.35 -5.49
N PRO A 313 23.03 11.53 -6.00
CA PRO A 313 23.68 10.56 -6.88
C PRO A 313 23.75 9.13 -6.31
N ASN A 314 24.13 8.97 -5.04
CA ASN A 314 24.23 7.67 -4.39
C ASN A 314 22.89 6.92 -4.35
N LEU A 315 21.78 7.60 -4.05
CA LEU A 315 20.46 6.96 -4.02
C LEU A 315 19.93 6.66 -5.43
N LYS A 316 20.22 7.52 -6.41
CA LYS A 316 19.92 7.24 -7.82
C LYS A 316 20.64 6.00 -8.34
N GLU A 317 21.92 5.86 -8.05
CA GLU A 317 22.70 4.67 -8.42
C GLU A 317 22.11 3.39 -7.81
N LEU A 318 21.73 3.43 -6.54
CA LEU A 318 21.07 2.31 -5.87
C LEU A 318 19.70 1.98 -6.48
N ALA A 319 18.91 3.00 -6.84
CA ALA A 319 17.63 2.81 -7.51
C ALA A 319 17.80 2.20 -8.90
N ILE A 320 18.82 2.62 -9.66
CA ILE A 320 19.17 2.04 -10.96
C ILE A 320 19.61 0.58 -10.77
N ALA A 321 20.43 0.27 -9.77
CA ALA A 321 20.87 -1.09 -9.49
C ALA A 321 19.72 -2.04 -9.17
N LEU A 322 18.65 -1.55 -8.52
CA LEU A 322 17.44 -2.34 -8.26
C LEU A 322 16.56 -2.52 -9.50
N ARG A 323 16.48 -1.52 -10.38
CA ARG A 323 15.63 -1.60 -11.56
C ARG A 323 16.11 -2.67 -12.55
N LEU A 324 15.18 -3.27 -13.28
CA LEU A 324 15.45 -4.07 -14.47
C LEU A 324 14.92 -3.28 -15.68
N GLU A 325 15.73 -3.24 -16.73
CA GLU A 325 15.37 -2.57 -18.00
C GLU A 325 14.34 -3.36 -18.80
#